data_AF-A0A8T7HSC9-F1
#
_entry.id   AF-A0A8T7HSC9-F1
#
_cell.length_a   1.000
_cell.length_b   1.000
_cell.length_c   1.000
_cell.angle_alpha   90.00
_cell.angle_beta   90.00
_cell.angle_gamma   90.00
#
_symmetry.space_group_name_H-M   'P 1'
#
loop_
_entity.id
_entity.type
_entity.pdbx_description
1 polymer ?
#
loop_
_entity_poly.entity_id
_entity_poly.type
_entity_poly.pdbx_seq_one_letter_code
_entity_poly.pdbx_strand_id
1 'polypeptide(L)'
;MIRTVILGVGNSASALVQGIEYYKKIENNKDKTDEYGLWHPLVGNYKISDIDLVGAYDIEKNKIGLELHKSIFSSSNKLEKFVDLDVSSINVEPGLLSDDNMNENLQSSIEFSHKSGFDPFMESEFHDSLKKKNPDIVINLISSGLHKSSEKYAEISADIGSSFINATPTSIATNESFIKTFKDKKLIVVGDDLMSQFGGTAFHKGLMNLMYERGIRINKSYQLDVGGGIETNNTVDEDLRILKRKVKSNTIESELPYDVQTVSGTTDYVDFMGNSRTNYFWLEGDSFLGSKVRFDIYLRSTDGPNAGGLLLDIIRGIQYSHDMNEYGSIEELSNFGFKSTITNNNLRQSYRNFSKKYIL
;
A
#
# COMPACT_ATOMS: atom_id res chain seq x y z
N MET A 1 3.81 -17.14 -14.37
CA MET A 1 3.39 -17.16 -12.96
C MET A 1 4.40 -16.37 -12.15
N ILE A 2 3.94 -15.40 -11.37
CA ILE A 2 4.70 -14.47 -10.55
C ILE A 2 4.48 -14.88 -9.10
N ARG A 3 5.43 -15.61 -8.52
CA ARG A 3 5.32 -16.19 -7.19
C ARG A 3 5.48 -15.10 -6.15
N THR A 4 4.42 -14.84 -5.41
CA THR A 4 4.28 -13.67 -4.56
C THR A 4 4.04 -14.11 -3.12
N VAL A 5 4.78 -13.52 -2.18
CA VAL A 5 4.58 -13.71 -0.74
C VAL A 5 4.05 -12.43 -0.11
N ILE A 6 3.13 -12.56 0.84
CA ILE A 6 2.55 -11.46 1.61
C ILE A 6 3.12 -11.46 3.03
N LEU A 7 3.60 -10.31 3.50
CA LEU A 7 3.97 -10.06 4.89
C LEU A 7 2.93 -9.12 5.51
N GLY A 8 2.25 -9.56 6.56
CA GLY A 8 1.13 -8.85 7.18
C GLY A 8 -0.19 -9.14 6.47
N VAL A 9 -1.00 -10.01 7.06
CA VAL A 9 -2.31 -10.45 6.54
C VAL A 9 -3.42 -9.53 7.10
N GLY A 10 -3.27 -8.23 6.83
CA GLY A 10 -4.21 -7.18 7.23
C GLY A 10 -5.34 -6.89 6.21
N ASN A 11 -6.02 -5.75 6.35
CA ASN A 11 -7.07 -5.31 5.42
C ASN A 11 -6.57 -5.16 3.97
N SER A 12 -5.37 -4.62 3.75
CA SER A 12 -4.79 -4.49 2.41
C SER A 12 -4.47 -5.86 1.78
N ALA A 13 -3.98 -6.82 2.59
CA ALA A 13 -3.77 -8.19 2.13
C ALA A 13 -5.09 -8.87 1.81
N SER A 14 -6.13 -8.68 2.63
CA SER A 14 -7.47 -9.16 2.35
C SER A 14 -8.00 -8.63 1.01
N ALA A 15 -7.84 -7.33 0.75
CA ALA A 15 -8.22 -6.72 -0.52
C ALA A 15 -7.43 -7.28 -1.71
N LEU A 16 -6.12 -7.49 -1.57
CA LEU A 16 -5.28 -8.09 -2.61
C LEU A 16 -5.72 -9.52 -2.95
N VAL A 17 -5.89 -10.37 -1.93
CA VAL A 17 -6.30 -11.78 -2.12
C VAL A 17 -7.69 -11.86 -2.76
N GLN A 18 -8.64 -11.07 -2.26
CA GLN A 18 -9.98 -10.99 -2.85
C GLN A 18 -9.95 -10.44 -4.28
N GLY A 19 -9.15 -9.41 -4.55
CA GLY A 19 -8.99 -8.81 -5.87
C GLY A 19 -8.41 -9.79 -6.90
N ILE A 20 -7.36 -10.54 -6.53
CA ILE A 20 -6.77 -11.57 -7.38
C ILE A 20 -7.84 -12.57 -7.81
N GLU A 21 -8.61 -13.11 -6.86
CA GLU A 21 -9.64 -14.11 -7.15
C GLU A 21 -10.79 -13.52 -8.00
N TYR A 22 -11.27 -12.34 -7.62
CA TYR A 22 -12.37 -11.67 -8.30
C TYR A 22 -12.05 -11.38 -9.76
N TYR A 23 -10.89 -10.77 -10.05
CA TYR A 23 -10.51 -10.42 -11.40
C TYR A 23 -10.05 -11.63 -12.22
N LYS A 24 -9.45 -12.68 -11.61
CA LYS A 24 -9.23 -13.97 -12.30
C LYS A 24 -10.53 -14.59 -12.80
N LYS A 25 -11.60 -14.54 -12.00
CA LYS A 25 -12.93 -15.05 -12.41
C LYS A 25 -13.53 -14.24 -13.56
N ILE A 26 -13.30 -12.93 -13.59
CA ILE A 26 -13.72 -12.05 -14.70
C ILE A 26 -12.92 -12.36 -15.97
N GLU A 27 -11.58 -12.42 -15.90
CA GLU A 27 -10.72 -12.76 -17.04
C GLU A 27 -11.12 -14.08 -17.73
N ASN A 28 -11.57 -15.06 -16.95
CA ASN A 28 -11.99 -16.37 -17.45
C ASN A 28 -13.45 -16.40 -17.98
N ASN A 29 -14.25 -15.37 -17.69
CA ASN A 29 -15.66 -15.31 -18.07
C ASN A 29 -15.86 -14.36 -19.25
N LYS A 30 -15.87 -14.91 -20.47
CA LYS A 30 -16.03 -14.16 -21.73
C LYS A 30 -17.34 -13.36 -21.84
N ASP A 31 -18.34 -13.66 -21.01
CA ASP A 31 -19.66 -13.00 -21.03
C ASP A 31 -19.76 -11.85 -20.01
N LYS A 32 -18.73 -11.61 -19.18
CA LYS A 32 -18.68 -10.49 -18.22
C LYS A 32 -17.67 -9.45 -18.65
N THR A 33 -18.14 -8.23 -18.91
CA THR A 33 -17.34 -7.11 -19.42
C THR A 33 -16.97 -6.07 -18.35
N ASP A 34 -17.38 -6.24 -17.09
CA ASP A 34 -17.15 -5.23 -16.06
C ASP A 34 -15.81 -5.44 -15.37
N GLU A 35 -14.76 -4.84 -15.94
CA GLU A 35 -13.43 -4.68 -15.33
C GLU A 35 -13.36 -3.43 -14.42
N TYR A 36 -14.51 -2.85 -14.04
CA TYR A 36 -14.54 -1.60 -13.26
C TYR A 36 -13.78 -1.75 -11.94
N GLY A 37 -12.92 -0.78 -11.65
CA GLY A 37 -12.06 -0.77 -10.46
C GLY A 37 -10.69 -1.39 -10.68
N LEU A 38 -10.49 -2.20 -11.73
CA LEU A 38 -9.16 -2.58 -12.21
C LEU A 38 -8.64 -1.48 -13.13
N TRP A 39 -7.44 -0.96 -12.87
CA TRP A 39 -6.86 0.07 -13.73
C TRP A 39 -6.35 -0.50 -15.04
N HIS A 40 -5.65 -1.63 -14.99
CA HIS A 40 -5.04 -2.23 -16.16
C HIS A 40 -5.30 -3.75 -16.16
N PRO A 41 -6.09 -4.26 -17.13
CA PRO A 41 -6.29 -5.70 -17.31
C PRO A 41 -5.00 -6.44 -17.63
N LEU A 42 -4.11 -5.78 -18.38
CA LEU A 42 -2.79 -6.28 -18.74
C LEU A 42 -1.72 -5.24 -18.37
N VAL A 43 -0.63 -5.70 -17.78
CA VAL A 43 0.56 -4.89 -17.51
C VAL A 43 1.75 -5.63 -18.13
N GLY A 44 2.35 -5.04 -19.15
CA GLY A 44 3.27 -5.72 -20.05
C GLY A 44 2.55 -6.86 -20.76
N ASN A 45 3.04 -8.09 -20.56
CA ASN A 45 2.39 -9.31 -21.04
C ASN A 45 1.70 -10.10 -19.91
N TYR A 46 1.52 -9.49 -18.74
CA TYR A 46 1.06 -10.16 -17.52
C TYR A 46 -0.38 -9.81 -17.16
N LYS A 47 -1.20 -10.84 -17.01
CA LYS A 47 -2.59 -10.80 -16.53
C LYS A 47 -2.64 -10.93 -15.01
N ILE A 48 -3.82 -10.72 -14.43
CA ILE A 48 -4.05 -11.03 -13.01
C ILE A 48 -3.91 -12.53 -12.77
N SER A 49 -4.33 -13.35 -13.74
CA SER A 49 -4.13 -14.80 -13.72
C SER A 49 -2.68 -15.25 -13.56
N ASP A 50 -1.70 -14.41 -13.91
CA ASP A 50 -0.29 -14.72 -13.75
C ASP A 50 0.24 -14.54 -12.33
N ILE A 51 -0.51 -13.89 -11.42
CA ILE A 51 -0.09 -13.72 -10.02
C ILE A 51 -0.38 -14.98 -9.23
N ASP A 52 0.65 -15.57 -8.63
CA ASP A 52 0.55 -16.78 -7.82
C ASP A 52 0.96 -16.51 -6.38
N LEU A 53 0.03 -16.67 -5.44
CA LEU A 53 0.37 -16.53 -4.03
C LEU A 53 1.02 -17.83 -3.56
N VAL A 54 2.22 -17.75 -2.98
CA VAL A 54 2.97 -18.95 -2.55
C VAL A 54 3.24 -19.00 -1.05
N GLY A 55 3.00 -17.90 -0.34
CA GLY A 55 3.18 -17.82 1.11
C GLY A 55 2.58 -16.56 1.72
N ALA A 56 2.27 -16.63 3.00
CA ALA A 56 1.78 -15.49 3.78
C ALA A 56 2.31 -15.59 5.21
N TYR A 57 2.65 -14.44 5.79
CA TYR A 57 3.22 -14.36 7.13
C TYR A 57 2.51 -13.30 7.96
N ASP A 58 2.28 -13.56 9.25
CA ASP A 58 1.71 -12.61 10.21
C ASP A 58 2.27 -12.88 11.62
N ILE A 59 2.11 -11.94 12.54
CA ILE A 59 2.52 -12.06 13.95
C ILE A 59 1.31 -12.22 14.89
N GLU A 60 0.09 -12.04 14.38
CA GLU A 60 -1.13 -12.18 15.16
C GLU A 60 -1.54 -13.64 15.31
N LYS A 61 -1.76 -14.08 16.56
CA LYS A 61 -2.06 -15.49 16.88
C LYS A 61 -3.31 -16.01 16.17
N ASN A 62 -4.30 -15.15 15.94
CA ASN A 62 -5.59 -15.50 15.35
C ASN A 62 -5.51 -15.69 13.83
N LYS A 63 -4.36 -15.38 13.23
CA LYS A 63 -4.09 -15.51 11.79
C LYS A 63 -3.15 -16.66 11.49
N ILE A 64 -2.13 -16.85 12.33
CA ILE A 64 -1.10 -17.88 12.19
C ILE A 64 -1.72 -19.29 12.26
N GLY A 65 -1.27 -20.19 11.38
CA GLY A 65 -1.72 -21.57 11.28
C GLY A 65 -3.06 -21.76 10.55
N LEU A 66 -3.77 -20.67 10.22
CA LEU A 66 -4.96 -20.71 9.39
C LEU A 66 -4.61 -20.66 7.90
N GLU A 67 -5.46 -21.28 7.08
CA GLU A 67 -5.40 -21.11 5.63
C GLU A 67 -5.66 -19.64 5.26
N LEU A 68 -4.91 -19.10 4.31
CA LEU A 68 -4.90 -17.68 3.93
C LEU A 68 -6.31 -17.16 3.62
N HIS A 69 -7.11 -17.93 2.88
CA HIS A 69 -8.48 -17.56 2.50
C HIS A 69 -9.45 -17.43 3.70
N LYS A 70 -9.11 -18.02 4.87
CA LYS A 70 -9.83 -17.82 6.13
C LYS A 70 -9.19 -16.70 6.95
N SER A 71 -7.86 -16.68 7.00
CA SER A 71 -7.06 -15.75 7.80
C SER A 71 -7.31 -14.27 7.43
N ILE A 72 -7.52 -13.97 6.14
CA ILE A 72 -7.85 -12.61 5.70
C ILE A 72 -9.18 -12.06 6.24
N PHE A 73 -10.03 -12.91 6.81
CA PHE A 73 -11.30 -12.56 7.45
C PHE A 73 -11.24 -12.73 8.99
N SER A 74 -10.05 -12.75 9.58
CA SER A 74 -9.88 -12.72 11.04
C SER A 74 -10.59 -11.51 11.65
N SER A 75 -10.91 -11.57 12.94
CA SER A 75 -11.66 -10.51 13.64
C SER A 75 -10.99 -9.13 13.63
N SER A 76 -9.66 -9.09 13.52
CA SER A 76 -8.84 -7.89 13.38
C SER A 76 -8.99 -7.24 12.00
N ASN A 77 -9.28 -8.02 10.96
CA ASN A 77 -9.57 -7.50 9.63
C ASN A 77 -11.05 -7.08 9.56
N LYS A 78 -11.28 -5.84 9.13
CA LYS A 78 -12.61 -5.21 9.05
C LYS A 78 -13.11 -5.05 7.61
N LEU A 79 -12.33 -5.51 6.64
CA LEU A 79 -12.75 -5.51 5.24
C LEU A 79 -13.88 -6.50 5.03
N GLU A 80 -14.93 -6.07 4.34
CA GLU A 80 -16.03 -6.95 3.97
C GLU A 80 -15.60 -8.00 2.93
N LYS A 81 -16.41 -9.06 2.81
CA LYS A 81 -16.22 -10.11 1.82
C LYS A 81 -16.91 -9.73 0.50
N PHE A 82 -16.13 -9.55 -0.55
CA PHE A 82 -16.60 -9.21 -1.90
C PHE A 82 -16.73 -10.41 -2.83
N VAL A 83 -15.95 -11.47 -2.58
CA VAL A 83 -15.88 -12.65 -3.44
C VAL A 83 -15.74 -13.93 -2.61
N ASP A 84 -16.31 -15.02 -3.11
CA ASP A 84 -16.01 -16.35 -2.60
C ASP A 84 -14.61 -16.79 -3.07
N LEU A 85 -13.77 -17.11 -2.10
CA LEU A 85 -12.42 -17.61 -2.35
C LEU A 85 -12.42 -19.14 -2.45
N ASP A 86 -11.70 -19.65 -3.43
CA ASP A 86 -11.40 -21.07 -3.51
C ASP A 86 -10.47 -21.48 -2.36
N VAL A 87 -10.51 -22.76 -1.97
CA VAL A 87 -9.67 -23.27 -0.88
C VAL A 87 -8.20 -23.16 -1.29
N SER A 88 -7.47 -22.31 -0.57
CA SER A 88 -6.02 -22.14 -0.72
C SER A 88 -5.27 -23.08 0.23
N SER A 89 -4.27 -23.79 -0.29
CA SER A 89 -3.34 -24.61 0.50
C SER A 89 -2.26 -23.80 1.23
N ILE A 90 -2.33 -22.47 1.18
CA ILE A 90 -1.37 -21.57 1.82
C ILE A 90 -1.81 -21.38 3.26
N ASN A 91 -1.03 -21.87 4.21
CA ASN A 91 -1.19 -21.50 5.62
C ASN A 91 -0.39 -20.24 5.92
N VAL A 92 -0.94 -19.39 6.78
CA VAL A 92 -0.22 -18.23 7.31
C VAL A 92 0.80 -18.72 8.33
N GLU A 93 2.06 -18.43 8.07
CA GLU A 93 3.18 -18.79 8.95
C GLU A 93 3.55 -17.63 9.88
N PRO A 94 4.23 -17.91 11.01
CA PRO A 94 4.76 -16.84 11.86
C PRO A 94 5.71 -15.92 11.09
N GLY A 95 5.47 -14.62 11.15
CA GLY A 95 6.39 -13.59 10.64
C GLY A 95 7.53 -13.32 11.61
N LEU A 96 8.38 -12.37 11.25
CA LEU A 96 9.46 -11.83 12.08
C LEU A 96 9.01 -10.51 12.75
N LEU A 97 9.41 -10.31 14.00
CA LEU A 97 9.26 -9.03 14.71
C LEU A 97 10.62 -8.61 15.27
N SER A 98 11.26 -7.62 14.64
CA SER A 98 12.57 -7.10 15.05
C SER A 98 12.51 -5.77 15.80
N ASP A 99 11.32 -5.17 15.88
CA ASP A 99 11.10 -3.97 16.67
C ASP A 99 10.98 -4.35 18.15
N ASP A 100 11.72 -3.64 19.01
CA ASP A 100 11.77 -3.94 20.45
C ASP A 100 10.43 -3.65 21.14
N ASN A 101 9.69 -2.67 20.60
CA ASN A 101 8.40 -2.23 21.12
C ASN A 101 7.46 -1.94 19.95
N MET A 102 6.17 -2.18 20.20
CA MET A 102 5.07 -1.76 19.33
C MET A 102 4.31 -0.65 20.05
N ASN A 103 3.67 0.25 19.31
CA ASN A 103 2.84 1.26 19.98
C ASN A 103 1.63 0.60 20.69
N GLU A 104 1.12 1.28 21.71
CA GLU A 104 0.06 0.74 22.57
C GLU A 104 -1.22 0.43 21.80
N ASN A 105 -1.55 1.25 20.80
CA ASN A 105 -2.73 1.07 19.96
C ASN A 105 -2.65 -0.22 19.13
N LEU A 106 -1.50 -0.52 18.52
CA LEU A 106 -1.30 -1.74 17.77
C LEU A 106 -1.24 -2.95 18.70
N GLN A 107 -0.51 -2.84 19.82
CA GLN A 107 -0.38 -3.90 20.81
C GLN A 107 -1.74 -4.31 21.42
N SER A 108 -2.65 -3.35 21.61
CA SER A 108 -4.01 -3.61 22.10
C SER A 108 -4.98 -4.12 21.01
N SER A 109 -4.65 -3.91 19.73
CA SER A 109 -5.49 -4.31 18.59
C SER A 109 -5.21 -5.73 18.07
N ILE A 110 -4.08 -6.31 18.45
CA ILE A 110 -3.68 -7.66 18.03
C ILE A 110 -3.47 -8.54 19.25
N GLU A 111 -3.78 -9.83 19.10
CA GLU A 111 -3.55 -10.79 20.16
C GLU A 111 -2.25 -11.57 19.91
N PHE A 112 -1.32 -11.46 20.85
CA PHE A 112 -0.14 -12.32 20.92
C PHE A 112 -0.44 -13.60 21.71
N SER A 113 0.33 -14.65 21.42
CA SER A 113 0.28 -15.92 22.15
C SER A 113 1.68 -16.31 22.58
N HIS A 114 1.90 -16.56 23.87
CA HIS A 114 3.13 -17.16 24.38
C HIS A 114 3.14 -18.71 24.25
N LYS A 115 2.23 -19.27 23.44
CA LYS A 115 2.25 -20.70 23.11
C LYS A 115 3.19 -20.92 21.92
N SER A 116 4.09 -21.89 22.09
CA SER A 116 4.99 -22.38 21.05
C SER A 116 4.27 -22.56 19.71
N GLY A 117 4.85 -22.00 18.65
CA GLY A 117 4.32 -22.07 17.27
C GLY A 117 3.49 -20.86 16.83
N PHE A 118 3.20 -19.92 17.73
CA PHE A 118 2.54 -18.65 17.41
C PHE A 118 3.43 -17.42 17.69
N ASP A 119 4.58 -17.64 18.33
CA ASP A 119 5.60 -16.62 18.49
C ASP A 119 6.19 -16.25 17.12
N PRO A 120 6.56 -14.98 16.91
CA PRO A 120 7.31 -14.59 15.72
C PRO A 120 8.55 -15.47 15.53
N PHE A 121 8.83 -15.83 14.29
CA PHE A 121 10.03 -16.58 13.94
C PHE A 121 11.30 -15.81 14.30
N MET A 122 12.32 -16.56 14.67
CA MET A 122 13.69 -16.05 14.65
C MET A 122 14.12 -15.76 13.22
N GLU A 123 15.09 -14.84 13.05
CA GLU A 123 15.59 -14.43 11.73
C GLU A 123 15.95 -15.61 10.82
N SER A 124 16.64 -16.64 11.35
CA SER A 124 17.01 -17.84 10.59
C SER A 124 15.81 -18.70 10.17
N GLU A 125 14.81 -18.84 11.05
CA GLU A 125 13.61 -19.62 10.76
C GLU A 125 12.76 -18.96 9.68
N PHE A 126 12.60 -17.64 9.78
CA PHE A 126 11.91 -16.85 8.77
C PHE A 126 12.65 -16.90 7.43
N HIS A 127 13.98 -16.75 7.43
CA HIS A 127 14.81 -16.87 6.23
C HIS A 127 14.62 -18.22 5.53
N ASP A 128 14.78 -19.33 6.25
CA ASP A 128 14.65 -20.67 5.71
C ASP A 128 13.24 -20.95 5.19
N SER A 129 12.21 -20.51 5.92
CA SER A 129 10.82 -20.62 5.50
C SER A 129 10.58 -19.84 4.20
N LEU A 130 10.97 -18.56 4.15
CA LEU A 130 10.75 -17.71 2.98
C LEU A 130 11.50 -18.23 1.76
N LYS A 131 12.76 -18.66 1.95
CA LYS A 131 13.57 -19.29 0.90
C LYS A 131 12.90 -20.54 0.31
N LYS A 132 12.28 -21.37 1.16
CA LYS A 132 11.55 -22.56 0.72
C LYS A 132 10.32 -22.23 -0.14
N LYS A 133 9.68 -21.07 0.07
CA LYS A 133 8.59 -20.59 -0.80
C LYS A 133 9.08 -20.20 -2.20
N ASN A 134 10.38 -19.90 -2.33
CA ASN A 134 11.03 -19.46 -3.57
C ASN A 134 10.23 -18.34 -4.28
N PRO A 135 9.93 -17.20 -3.60
CA PRO A 135 9.15 -16.13 -4.20
C PRO A 135 9.96 -15.33 -5.21
N ASP A 136 9.28 -14.86 -6.26
CA ASP A 136 9.82 -13.83 -7.16
C ASP A 136 9.69 -12.44 -6.51
N ILE A 137 8.58 -12.22 -5.78
CA ILE A 137 8.25 -10.94 -5.15
C ILE A 137 7.77 -11.15 -3.71
N VAL A 138 8.26 -10.32 -2.79
CA VAL A 138 7.81 -10.25 -1.40
C VAL A 138 7.16 -8.89 -1.15
N ILE A 139 5.94 -8.88 -0.61
CA ILE A 139 5.16 -7.67 -0.36
C ILE A 139 5.08 -7.40 1.12
N ASN A 140 5.64 -6.26 1.55
CA ASN A 140 5.55 -5.79 2.91
C ASN A 140 4.30 -4.94 3.13
N LEU A 141 3.28 -5.55 3.77
CA LEU A 141 2.01 -4.93 4.16
C LEU A 141 1.84 -4.86 5.69
N ILE A 142 2.94 -4.93 6.46
CA ILE A 142 2.87 -4.84 7.92
C ILE A 142 2.46 -3.43 8.37
N SER A 143 2.10 -3.32 9.65
CA SER A 143 1.72 -2.04 10.27
C SER A 143 2.83 -1.00 10.16
N SER A 144 2.44 0.26 9.90
CA SER A 144 3.37 1.41 9.95
C SER A 144 4.01 1.54 11.33
N GLY A 145 5.27 1.97 11.40
CA GLY A 145 6.01 2.14 12.66
C GLY A 145 6.90 0.94 13.04
N LEU A 146 6.73 -0.21 12.39
CA LEU A 146 7.60 -1.38 12.55
C LEU A 146 8.80 -1.29 11.59
N HIS A 147 9.68 -0.31 11.87
CA HIS A 147 10.80 0.06 11.01
C HIS A 147 11.85 -1.04 10.92
N LYS A 148 12.28 -1.58 12.06
CA LYS A 148 13.32 -2.62 12.09
C LYS A 148 12.84 -3.89 11.40
N SER A 149 11.57 -4.26 11.62
CA SER A 149 10.97 -5.41 10.94
C SER A 149 10.90 -5.21 9.42
N SER A 150 10.48 -4.03 8.97
CA SER A 150 10.43 -3.71 7.52
C SER A 150 11.80 -3.78 6.86
N GLU A 151 12.83 -3.20 7.48
CA GLU A 151 14.22 -3.26 7.00
C GLU A 151 14.72 -4.70 6.94
N LYS A 152 14.49 -5.47 8.01
CA LYS A 152 14.94 -6.86 8.09
C LYS A 152 14.24 -7.76 7.06
N TYR A 153 12.95 -7.54 6.81
CA TYR A 153 12.26 -8.22 5.72
C TYR A 153 12.86 -7.92 4.35
N ALA A 154 13.27 -6.67 4.08
CA ALA A 154 13.94 -6.31 2.83
C ALA A 154 15.34 -6.94 2.71
N GLU A 155 16.12 -6.95 3.80
CA GLU A 155 17.42 -7.63 3.86
C GLU A 155 17.30 -9.11 3.51
N ILE A 156 16.38 -9.83 4.16
CA ILE A 156 16.17 -11.26 3.94
C ILE A 156 15.65 -11.52 2.52
N SER A 157 14.71 -10.70 2.03
CA SER A 157 14.19 -10.83 0.66
C SER A 157 15.30 -10.69 -0.38
N ALA A 158 16.19 -9.70 -0.21
CA ALA A 158 17.36 -9.54 -1.07
C ALA A 158 18.35 -10.71 -0.93
N ASP A 159 18.49 -11.30 0.26
CA ASP A 159 19.37 -12.44 0.48
C ASP A 159 18.92 -13.70 -0.27
N ILE A 160 17.62 -13.99 -0.27
CA ILE A 160 17.07 -15.17 -0.93
C ILE A 160 16.85 -14.98 -2.44
N GLY A 161 17.08 -13.78 -2.97
CA GLY A 161 16.96 -13.50 -4.41
C GLY A 161 15.57 -13.05 -4.86
N SER A 162 14.79 -12.39 -3.99
CA SER A 162 13.44 -11.93 -4.29
C SER A 162 13.35 -10.40 -4.37
N SER A 163 12.56 -9.91 -5.32
CA SER A 163 12.24 -8.48 -5.41
C SER A 163 11.28 -8.08 -4.28
N PHE A 164 11.26 -6.80 -3.90
CA PHE A 164 10.56 -6.33 -2.71
C PHE A 164 9.64 -5.14 -2.98
N ILE A 165 8.41 -5.23 -2.48
CA ILE A 165 7.43 -4.13 -2.48
C ILE A 165 7.26 -3.64 -1.04
N ASN A 166 7.58 -2.37 -0.77
CA ASN A 166 7.38 -1.77 0.53
C ASN A 166 6.16 -0.84 0.57
N ALA A 167 5.05 -1.31 1.14
CA ALA A 167 3.87 -0.47 1.33
C ALA A 167 3.94 0.41 2.59
N THR A 168 4.97 0.23 3.44
CA THR A 168 5.14 0.98 4.69
C THR A 168 5.90 2.29 4.47
N PRO A 169 5.83 3.27 5.40
CA PRO A 169 6.64 4.49 5.33
C PRO A 169 8.12 4.34 5.66
N THR A 170 8.59 3.13 6.00
CA THR A 170 10.01 2.88 6.27
C THR A 170 10.83 3.13 5.00
N SER A 171 11.95 3.85 5.11
CA SER A 171 12.79 4.19 3.96
C SER A 171 13.59 2.97 3.48
N ILE A 172 13.13 2.35 2.39
CA ILE A 172 13.72 1.15 1.78
C ILE A 172 13.98 1.43 0.30
N ALA A 173 12.95 1.70 -0.48
CA ALA A 173 13.08 2.01 -1.91
C ALA A 173 13.61 3.44 -2.16
N THR A 174 13.67 4.28 -1.12
CA THR A 174 14.35 5.59 -1.12
C THR A 174 15.71 5.59 -0.42
N ASN A 175 16.16 4.45 0.12
CA ASN A 175 17.43 4.34 0.82
C ASN A 175 18.52 3.80 -0.11
N GLU A 176 19.57 4.60 -0.35
CA GLU A 176 20.65 4.28 -1.29
C GLU A 176 21.32 2.92 -1.03
N SER A 177 21.45 2.51 0.25
CA SER A 177 22.07 1.23 0.63
C SER A 177 21.22 0.04 0.18
N PHE A 178 19.91 0.10 0.43
CA PHE A 178 18.97 -0.93 -0.02
C PHE A 178 18.89 -0.95 -1.54
N ILE A 179 18.72 0.21 -2.18
CA ILE A 179 18.66 0.31 -3.65
C ILE A 179 19.89 -0.34 -4.29
N LYS A 180 21.08 -0.04 -3.78
CA LYS A 180 22.33 -0.64 -4.26
C LYS A 180 22.35 -2.14 -4.06
N THR A 181 21.94 -2.63 -2.88
CA THR A 181 21.89 -4.07 -2.57
C THR A 181 20.99 -4.83 -3.54
N PHE A 182 19.78 -4.34 -3.79
CA PHE A 182 18.86 -4.94 -4.76
C PHE A 182 19.43 -4.88 -6.18
N LYS A 183 19.99 -3.75 -6.59
CA LYS A 183 20.59 -3.58 -7.92
C LYS A 183 21.77 -4.53 -8.17
N ASP A 184 22.70 -4.64 -7.22
CA ASP A 184 23.89 -5.49 -7.32
C ASP A 184 23.51 -6.98 -7.43
N LYS A 185 22.38 -7.37 -6.83
CA LYS A 185 21.80 -8.72 -6.90
C LYS A 185 20.87 -8.94 -8.09
N LYS A 186 20.69 -7.94 -8.97
CA LYS A 186 19.73 -7.97 -10.09
C LYS A 186 18.28 -8.19 -9.63
N LEU A 187 17.89 -7.52 -8.55
CA LEU A 187 16.55 -7.53 -7.98
C LEU A 187 15.94 -6.13 -8.03
N ILE A 188 14.62 -6.05 -7.90
CA ILE A 188 13.88 -4.79 -7.90
C ILE A 188 13.36 -4.49 -6.50
N VAL A 189 13.40 -3.22 -6.11
CA VAL A 189 12.76 -2.70 -4.90
C VAL A 189 11.88 -1.50 -5.26
N VAL A 190 10.63 -1.50 -4.83
CA VAL A 190 9.69 -0.39 -5.07
C VAL A 190 8.97 -0.01 -3.78
N GLY A 191 8.69 1.27 -3.63
CA GLY A 191 8.30 1.89 -2.37
C GLY A 191 8.54 3.40 -2.41
N ASP A 192 8.30 4.14 -1.32
CA ASP A 192 7.81 3.71 -0.01
C ASP A 192 6.47 4.41 0.32
N ASP A 193 5.69 3.84 1.23
CA ASP A 193 4.33 4.27 1.62
C ASP A 193 3.31 4.20 0.47
N LEU A 194 2.58 3.09 0.38
CA LEU A 194 1.63 2.81 -0.70
C LEU A 194 0.57 3.93 -0.84
N MET A 195 0.31 4.33 -2.08
CA MET A 195 -0.78 5.22 -2.45
C MET A 195 -2.11 4.49 -2.52
N SER A 196 -3.19 5.23 -2.29
CA SER A 196 -4.53 4.74 -2.55
C SER A 196 -4.92 5.00 -4.00
N GLN A 197 -5.59 4.04 -4.65
CA GLN A 197 -6.14 4.18 -5.99
C GLN A 197 -6.98 5.45 -6.13
N PHE A 198 -7.86 5.67 -5.15
CA PHE A 198 -8.62 6.91 -5.04
C PHE A 198 -8.72 7.35 -3.57
N GLY A 199 -7.59 7.81 -3.04
CA GLY A 199 -7.51 8.32 -1.67
C GLY A 199 -7.68 9.83 -1.56
N GLY A 200 -7.83 10.31 -0.32
CA GLY A 200 -8.03 11.72 -0.06
C GLY A 200 -6.88 12.62 -0.53
N THR A 201 -5.63 12.15 -0.45
CA THR A 201 -4.48 12.91 -0.94
C THR A 201 -4.54 13.12 -2.45
N ALA A 202 -4.78 12.07 -3.24
CA ALA A 202 -4.89 12.18 -4.70
C ALA A 202 -6.05 13.08 -5.14
N PHE A 203 -7.21 12.92 -4.49
CA PHE A 203 -8.39 13.77 -4.72
C PHE A 203 -8.10 15.25 -4.44
N HIS A 204 -7.50 15.54 -3.28
CA HIS A 204 -7.21 16.91 -2.86
C HIS A 204 -6.19 17.58 -3.79
N LYS A 205 -5.13 16.88 -4.16
CA LYS A 205 -4.15 17.33 -5.16
C LYS A 205 -4.80 17.65 -6.49
N GLY A 206 -5.63 16.74 -7.00
CA GLY A 206 -6.34 16.94 -8.26
C GLY A 206 -7.26 18.16 -8.24
N LEU A 207 -7.97 18.37 -7.13
CA LEU A 207 -8.83 19.55 -6.95
C LEU A 207 -8.03 20.86 -6.88
N MET A 208 -6.94 20.88 -6.10
CA MET A 208 -6.07 22.05 -6.00
C MET A 208 -5.43 22.40 -7.35
N ASN A 209 -4.92 21.39 -8.06
CA ASN A 209 -4.34 21.57 -9.39
C ASN A 209 -5.39 22.09 -10.39
N LEU A 210 -6.61 21.55 -10.39
CA LEU A 210 -7.70 22.05 -11.24
C LEU A 210 -8.05 23.51 -10.93
N MET A 211 -8.17 23.88 -9.65
CA MET A 211 -8.45 25.26 -9.27
C MET A 211 -7.34 26.20 -9.76
N TYR A 212 -6.08 25.81 -9.56
CA TYR A 212 -4.93 26.56 -10.04
C TYR A 212 -4.89 26.70 -11.58
N GLU A 213 -5.10 25.60 -12.32
CA GLU A 213 -5.17 25.59 -13.79
C GLU A 213 -6.30 26.51 -14.33
N ARG A 214 -7.36 26.73 -13.53
CA ARG A 214 -8.46 27.66 -13.85
C ARG A 214 -8.21 29.10 -13.41
N GLY A 215 -7.02 29.43 -12.91
CA GLY A 215 -6.64 30.78 -12.48
C GLY A 215 -7.13 31.17 -11.09
N ILE A 216 -7.56 30.20 -10.27
CA ILE A 216 -7.96 30.44 -8.87
C ILE A 216 -6.72 30.31 -7.99
N ARG A 217 -6.39 31.38 -7.25
CA ARG A 217 -5.31 31.35 -6.26
C ARG A 217 -5.83 30.79 -4.94
N ILE A 218 -5.45 29.57 -4.62
CA ILE A 218 -5.76 28.94 -3.33
C ILE A 218 -4.98 29.62 -2.21
N ASN A 219 -5.66 29.98 -1.12
CA ASN A 219 -5.05 30.66 0.03
C ASN A 219 -4.88 29.75 1.23
N LYS A 220 -5.93 28.96 1.51
CA LYS A 220 -6.00 28.09 2.69
C LYS A 220 -6.72 26.80 2.33
N SER A 221 -6.28 25.70 2.95
CA SER A 221 -6.95 24.42 2.81
C SER A 221 -6.74 23.54 4.04
N TYR A 222 -7.67 22.62 4.31
CA TYR A 222 -7.40 21.47 5.14
C TYR A 222 -7.93 20.16 4.55
N GLN A 223 -7.28 19.07 4.93
CA GLN A 223 -7.72 17.70 4.73
C GLN A 223 -7.69 16.96 6.07
N LEU A 224 -8.87 16.60 6.57
CA LEU A 224 -9.04 15.88 7.83
C LEU A 224 -9.67 14.52 7.53
N ASP A 225 -9.20 13.44 8.17
CA ASP A 225 -9.74 12.11 7.89
C ASP A 225 -10.05 11.30 9.16
N VAL A 226 -11.11 10.48 9.09
CA VAL A 226 -11.52 9.53 10.13
C VAL A 226 -11.68 8.15 9.50
N GLY A 227 -11.41 7.10 10.26
CA GLY A 227 -11.58 5.72 9.79
C GLY A 227 -11.65 4.71 10.93
N GLY A 228 -12.09 3.48 10.63
CA GLY A 228 -12.32 2.44 11.65
C GLY A 228 -11.43 1.20 11.55
N GLY A 229 -10.48 1.17 10.62
CA GLY A 229 -9.55 0.06 10.49
C GLY A 229 -8.41 0.13 11.50
N ILE A 230 -7.76 -1.01 11.77
CA ILE A 230 -6.59 -1.09 12.65
C ILE A 230 -5.46 -0.19 12.14
N GLU A 231 -5.33 -0.06 10.82
CA GLU A 231 -4.40 0.89 10.20
C GLU A 231 -4.65 2.34 10.63
N THR A 232 -5.91 2.74 10.85
CA THR A 232 -6.25 4.06 11.38
C THR A 232 -5.89 4.15 12.85
N ASN A 233 -6.27 3.15 13.67
CA ASN A 233 -5.96 3.12 15.11
C ASN A 233 -4.45 3.25 15.37
N ASN A 234 -3.64 2.51 14.60
CA ASN A 234 -2.19 2.57 14.65
C ASN A 234 -1.64 3.96 14.30
N THR A 235 -2.34 4.75 13.49
CA THR A 235 -1.90 6.09 13.05
C THR A 235 -2.40 7.25 13.91
N VAL A 236 -3.32 6.99 14.86
CA VAL A 236 -3.78 8.01 15.81
C VAL A 236 -2.72 8.28 16.89
N ASP A 237 -1.79 7.35 17.09
CA ASP A 237 -0.57 7.54 17.88
C ASP A 237 0.14 8.86 17.51
N GLU A 238 0.44 9.71 18.50
CA GLU A 238 0.86 11.10 18.26
C GLU A 238 2.13 11.21 17.41
N ASP A 239 3.11 10.32 17.60
CA ASP A 239 4.38 10.35 16.88
C ASP A 239 4.20 9.95 15.41
N LEU A 240 3.45 8.88 15.15
CA LEU A 240 3.10 8.47 13.79
C LEU A 240 2.18 9.48 13.08
N ARG A 241 1.28 10.10 13.82
CA ARG A 241 0.37 11.14 13.32
C ARG A 241 1.16 12.37 12.87
N ILE A 242 2.15 12.81 13.64
CA ILE A 242 3.03 13.94 13.27
C ILE A 242 3.81 13.60 12.00
N LEU A 243 4.38 12.40 11.92
CA LEU A 243 5.17 11.97 10.76
C LEU A 243 4.31 11.91 9.49
N LYS A 244 3.12 11.29 9.56
CA LYS A 244 2.17 11.25 8.44
C LYS A 244 1.60 12.61 8.07
N ARG A 245 1.37 13.50 9.04
CA ARG A 245 0.96 14.89 8.78
C ARG A 245 2.02 15.63 7.97
N LYS A 246 3.30 15.49 8.34
CA LYS A 246 4.41 16.12 7.59
C LYS A 246 4.48 15.58 6.14
N VAL A 247 4.42 14.26 5.97
CA VAL A 247 4.45 13.63 4.63
C VAL A 247 3.24 14.07 3.80
N LYS A 248 2.02 13.99 4.34
CA LYS A 248 0.78 14.38 3.63
C LYS A 248 0.80 15.87 3.25
N SER A 249 1.17 16.76 4.17
CA SER A 249 1.20 18.20 3.90
C SER A 249 2.24 18.56 2.83
N ASN A 250 3.49 18.08 2.96
CA ASN A 250 4.53 18.31 1.95
C ASN A 250 4.11 17.81 0.57
N THR A 251 3.46 16.64 0.53
CA THR A 251 2.97 16.04 -0.71
C THR A 251 1.91 16.96 -1.34
N ILE A 252 0.95 17.49 -0.59
CA ILE A 252 -0.11 18.37 -1.11
C ILE A 252 0.44 19.74 -1.55
N GLU A 253 1.34 20.33 -0.77
CA GLU A 253 1.95 21.64 -1.07
C GLU A 253 2.78 21.62 -2.36
N SER A 254 3.46 20.51 -2.65
CA SER A 254 4.29 20.35 -3.85
C SER A 254 3.55 20.44 -5.19
N GLU A 255 2.21 20.39 -5.20
CA GLU A 255 1.41 20.49 -6.44
C GLU A 255 1.22 21.91 -6.94
N LEU A 256 1.44 22.92 -6.08
CA LEU A 256 1.27 24.32 -6.44
C LEU A 256 2.64 25.01 -6.55
N PRO A 257 2.82 25.98 -7.47
CA PRO A 257 4.08 26.68 -7.63
C PRO A 257 4.30 27.79 -6.58
N TYR A 258 3.54 27.78 -5.48
CA TYR A 258 3.60 28.76 -4.41
C TYR A 258 3.11 28.17 -3.08
N ASP A 259 3.52 28.78 -1.97
CA ASP A 259 3.14 28.33 -0.63
C ASP A 259 1.65 28.53 -0.35
N VAL A 260 1.02 27.50 0.20
CA VAL A 260 -0.38 27.52 0.66
C VAL A 260 -0.43 27.08 2.11
N GLN A 261 -1.26 27.74 2.91
CA GLN A 261 -1.52 27.30 4.28
C GLN A 261 -2.38 26.03 4.24
N THR A 262 -1.75 24.87 4.43
CA THR A 262 -2.45 23.58 4.45
C THR A 262 -2.35 22.87 5.80
N VAL A 263 -3.44 22.25 6.25
CA VAL A 263 -3.46 21.33 7.40
C VAL A 263 -3.93 19.96 6.93
N SER A 264 -3.12 18.93 7.14
CA SER A 264 -3.51 17.56 6.79
C SER A 264 -3.37 16.60 7.97
N GLY A 265 -4.19 15.56 8.05
CA GLY A 265 -3.95 14.46 8.99
C GLY A 265 -5.18 13.68 9.40
N THR A 266 -4.93 12.51 9.97
CA THR A 266 -5.95 11.69 10.63
C THR A 266 -6.41 12.43 11.89
N THR A 267 -7.72 12.60 12.02
CA THR A 267 -8.36 13.28 13.15
C THR A 267 -8.68 12.31 14.26
N ASP A 268 -9.29 11.16 13.93
CA ASP A 268 -9.79 10.20 14.92
C ASP A 268 -9.92 8.76 14.39
N TYR A 269 -10.01 7.81 15.32
CA TYR A 269 -10.36 6.41 15.06
C TYR A 269 -11.80 6.14 15.51
N VAL A 270 -12.62 5.60 14.61
CA VAL A 270 -14.05 5.36 14.83
C VAL A 270 -14.36 3.90 14.52
N ASP A 271 -14.38 3.07 15.56
CA ASP A 271 -14.44 1.60 15.48
C ASP A 271 -15.60 1.05 14.63
N PHE A 272 -16.81 1.61 14.75
CA PHE A 272 -18.00 1.16 14.03
C PHE A 272 -17.95 1.46 12.53
N MET A 273 -16.97 2.23 12.04
CA MET A 273 -16.79 2.47 10.61
C MET A 273 -16.18 1.26 9.87
N GLY A 274 -15.68 0.25 10.58
CA GLY A 274 -14.98 -0.89 9.98
C GLY A 274 -13.84 -0.41 9.08
N ASN A 275 -13.64 -1.01 7.90
CA ASN A 275 -12.59 -0.55 6.96
C ASN A 275 -12.98 0.70 6.13
N SER A 276 -14.04 1.43 6.52
CA SER A 276 -14.41 2.68 5.86
C SER A 276 -13.53 3.85 6.31
N ARG A 277 -13.32 4.79 5.40
CA ARG A 277 -12.62 6.06 5.64
C ARG A 277 -13.46 7.22 5.11
N THR A 278 -13.55 8.29 5.89
CA THR A 278 -14.14 9.56 5.46
C THR A 278 -13.10 10.65 5.51
N ASN A 279 -12.88 11.33 4.38
CA ASN A 279 -12.01 12.50 4.29
C ASN A 279 -12.88 13.75 4.13
N TYR A 280 -12.62 14.78 4.92
CA TYR A 280 -13.22 16.10 4.84
C TYR A 280 -12.21 17.08 4.27
N PHE A 281 -12.63 17.81 3.25
CA PHE A 281 -11.82 18.81 2.57
C PHE A 281 -12.50 20.15 2.68
N TRP A 282 -11.69 21.16 2.96
CA TRP A 282 -12.09 22.54 2.89
C TRP A 282 -11.03 23.34 2.17
N LEU A 283 -11.45 24.16 1.22
CA LEU A 283 -10.56 25.03 0.46
C LEU A 283 -11.17 26.42 0.32
N GLU A 284 -10.32 27.44 0.41
CA GLU A 284 -10.65 28.83 0.06
C GLU A 284 -9.62 29.39 -0.93
N GLY A 285 -10.11 30.02 -2.00
CA GLY A 285 -9.27 30.70 -2.99
C GLY A 285 -9.88 32.00 -3.53
N ASP A 286 -9.02 32.83 -4.11
CA ASP A 286 -9.38 34.04 -4.84
C ASP A 286 -9.58 33.75 -6.33
N SER A 287 -10.70 34.20 -6.86
CA SER A 287 -11.14 34.05 -8.25
C SER A 287 -11.27 35.42 -8.93
N PHE A 288 -11.91 35.44 -10.10
CA PHE A 288 -12.12 36.63 -10.91
C PHE A 288 -12.68 37.81 -10.08
N LEU A 289 -12.10 39.00 -10.28
CA LEU A 289 -12.39 40.24 -9.53
C LEU A 289 -12.12 40.17 -8.01
N GLY A 290 -11.29 39.22 -7.56
CA GLY A 290 -11.02 39.00 -6.13
C GLY A 290 -12.21 38.40 -5.37
N SER A 291 -13.18 37.81 -6.10
CA SER A 291 -14.27 37.06 -5.48
C SER A 291 -13.73 35.80 -4.81
N LYS A 292 -14.32 35.40 -3.69
CA LYS A 292 -13.92 34.18 -2.97
C LYS A 292 -14.66 32.97 -3.52
N VAL A 293 -13.94 31.87 -3.69
CA VAL A 293 -14.51 30.54 -3.93
C VAL A 293 -14.19 29.69 -2.71
N ARG A 294 -15.20 29.00 -2.19
CA ARG A 294 -15.09 28.10 -1.04
C ARG A 294 -15.72 26.76 -1.37
N PHE A 295 -15.08 25.69 -0.89
CA PHE A 295 -15.57 24.32 -1.03
C PHE A 295 -15.56 23.62 0.32
N ASP A 296 -16.63 22.89 0.59
CA ASP A 296 -16.76 21.91 1.67
C ASP A 296 -17.18 20.60 1.02
N ILE A 297 -16.28 19.61 1.02
CA ILE A 297 -16.51 18.33 0.34
C ILE A 297 -16.10 17.22 1.28
N TYR A 298 -16.83 16.10 1.25
CA TYR A 298 -16.40 14.88 1.90
C TYR A 298 -16.33 13.72 0.89
N LEU A 299 -15.33 12.86 1.06
CA LEU A 299 -15.13 11.62 0.31
C LEU A 299 -15.26 10.44 1.27
N ARG A 300 -16.12 9.47 0.92
CA ARG A 300 -16.23 8.19 1.62
C ARG A 300 -15.70 7.08 0.73
N SER A 301 -14.84 6.25 1.29
CA SER A 301 -14.22 5.12 0.58
C SER A 301 -13.96 3.96 1.52
N THR A 302 -13.81 2.77 0.97
CA THR A 302 -13.27 1.60 1.69
C THR A 302 -11.75 1.58 1.50
N ASP A 303 -10.97 1.50 2.59
CA ASP A 303 -9.51 1.76 2.53
C ASP A 303 -8.70 0.56 1.97
N GLY A 304 -9.13 -0.67 2.25
CA GLY A 304 -8.49 -1.89 1.77
C GLY A 304 -8.47 -2.00 0.23
N PRO A 305 -9.61 -1.89 -0.47
CA PRO A 305 -9.67 -1.96 -1.93
C PRO A 305 -8.83 -0.88 -2.62
N ASN A 306 -8.67 0.29 -1.98
CA ASN A 306 -7.79 1.35 -2.46
C ASN A 306 -6.31 0.92 -2.56
N ALA A 307 -5.86 -0.07 -1.80
CA ALA A 307 -4.52 -0.64 -1.93
C ALA A 307 -4.44 -1.73 -3.02
N GLY A 308 -5.49 -2.54 -3.15
CA GLY A 308 -5.50 -3.74 -4.00
C GLY A 308 -5.19 -3.46 -5.47
N GLY A 309 -5.87 -2.49 -6.09
CA GLY A 309 -5.69 -2.18 -7.51
C GLY A 309 -4.25 -1.82 -7.89
N LEU A 310 -3.61 -0.96 -7.08
CA LEU A 310 -2.21 -0.60 -7.30
C LEU A 310 -1.26 -1.76 -7.08
N LEU A 311 -1.45 -2.55 -6.02
CA LEU A 311 -0.57 -3.70 -5.74
C LEU A 311 -0.60 -4.70 -6.89
N LEU A 312 -1.78 -4.96 -7.48
CA LEU A 312 -1.88 -5.81 -8.66
C LEU A 312 -1.00 -5.28 -9.80
N ASP A 313 -1.10 -3.99 -10.14
CA ASP A 313 -0.32 -3.37 -11.23
C ASP A 313 1.18 -3.41 -10.93
N ILE A 314 1.58 -3.11 -9.69
CA ILE A 314 2.98 -3.08 -9.27
C ILE A 314 3.62 -4.47 -9.33
N ILE A 315 2.93 -5.52 -8.86
CA ILE A 315 3.44 -6.91 -8.95
C ILE A 315 3.79 -7.28 -10.39
N ARG A 316 2.87 -7.02 -11.32
CA ARG A 316 3.04 -7.32 -12.75
C ARG A 316 4.09 -6.41 -13.41
N GLY A 317 4.16 -5.15 -12.99
CA GLY A 317 5.15 -4.18 -13.46
C GLY A 317 6.58 -4.54 -13.03
N ILE A 318 6.77 -5.09 -11.83
CA ILE A 318 8.07 -5.63 -11.39
C ILE A 318 8.49 -6.78 -12.30
N GLN A 319 7.61 -7.73 -12.55
CA GLN A 319 7.93 -8.86 -13.44
C GLN A 319 8.31 -8.38 -14.84
N TYR A 320 7.55 -7.45 -15.43
CA TYR A 320 7.89 -6.87 -16.73
C TYR A 320 9.26 -6.17 -16.72
N SER A 321 9.55 -5.37 -15.69
CA SER A 321 10.83 -4.66 -15.56
C SER A 321 12.00 -5.64 -15.41
N HIS A 322 11.78 -6.73 -14.68
CA HIS A 322 12.76 -7.81 -14.54
C HIS A 322 13.07 -8.46 -15.90
N ASP A 323 12.05 -8.74 -16.73
CA ASP A 323 12.26 -9.28 -18.08
C ASP A 323 13.05 -8.32 -18.99
N MET A 324 12.91 -7.02 -18.75
CA MET A 324 13.68 -5.97 -19.44
C MET A 324 15.09 -5.78 -18.86
N ASN A 325 15.51 -6.60 -17.90
CA ASN A 325 16.79 -6.50 -17.17
C ASN A 325 16.99 -5.17 -16.45
N GLU A 326 15.90 -4.59 -15.92
CA GLU A 326 15.95 -3.41 -15.07
C GLU A 326 15.97 -3.82 -13.59
N TYR A 327 16.86 -3.19 -12.81
CA TYR A 327 17.12 -3.58 -11.41
C TYR A 327 17.36 -2.37 -10.51
N GLY A 328 17.21 -2.57 -9.20
CA GLY A 328 17.25 -1.51 -8.19
C GLY A 328 15.87 -0.88 -7.99
N SER A 329 15.83 0.44 -7.77
CA SER A 329 14.57 1.19 -7.65
C SER A 329 14.10 1.65 -9.02
N ILE A 330 12.88 1.25 -9.39
CA ILE A 330 12.29 1.60 -10.69
C ILE A 330 11.37 2.79 -10.52
N GLU A 331 11.80 3.95 -11.00
CA GLU A 331 11.11 5.23 -10.77
C GLU A 331 9.67 5.22 -11.28
N GLU A 332 9.39 4.61 -12.43
CA GLU A 332 8.03 4.59 -12.99
C GLU A 332 7.05 3.79 -12.12
N LEU A 333 7.52 2.71 -11.47
CA LEU A 333 6.71 1.94 -10.53
C LEU A 333 6.57 2.67 -9.20
N SER A 334 7.67 3.18 -8.63
CA SER A 334 7.67 3.89 -7.36
C SER A 334 6.78 5.13 -7.41
N ASN A 335 6.92 5.97 -8.45
CA ASN A 335 6.12 7.19 -8.62
C ASN A 335 4.65 6.94 -8.92
N PHE A 336 4.31 5.79 -9.50
CA PHE A 336 2.93 5.38 -9.76
C PHE A 336 2.26 4.86 -8.49
N GLY A 337 3.01 4.08 -7.70
CA GLY A 337 2.49 3.30 -6.59
C GLY A 337 2.56 3.93 -5.21
N PHE A 338 3.46 4.88 -4.99
CA PHE A 338 3.96 5.20 -3.64
C PHE A 338 4.11 6.70 -3.41
N LYS A 339 3.98 7.12 -2.15
CA LYS A 339 3.98 8.53 -1.75
C LYS A 339 5.38 9.09 -1.58
N SER A 340 6.30 8.27 -1.07
CA SER A 340 7.68 8.66 -0.78
C SER A 340 8.59 8.10 -1.87
N THR A 341 9.06 8.96 -2.77
CA THR A 341 9.87 8.55 -3.92
C THR A 341 11.11 9.42 -4.05
N ILE A 342 12.11 8.95 -4.81
CA ILE A 342 13.36 9.67 -5.07
C ILE A 342 13.10 10.95 -5.87
N THR A 343 12.17 10.87 -6.83
CA THR A 343 11.82 11.95 -7.74
C THR A 343 10.39 12.43 -7.50
N ASN A 344 10.18 13.73 -7.31
CA ASN A 344 8.84 14.29 -7.17
C ASN A 344 8.16 14.47 -8.53
N ASN A 345 7.39 13.47 -8.97
CA ASN A 345 6.49 13.59 -10.11
C ASN A 345 5.06 13.91 -9.65
N ASN A 346 4.38 14.81 -10.36
CA ASN A 346 2.94 15.00 -10.12
C ASN A 346 2.16 13.76 -10.58
N LEU A 347 0.97 13.57 -9.99
CA LEU A 347 0.18 12.34 -10.17
C LEU A 347 -0.12 12.01 -11.64
N ARG A 348 -0.46 13.04 -12.45
CA ARG A 348 -0.76 12.86 -13.88
C ARG A 348 0.47 12.40 -14.65
N GLN A 349 1.63 12.94 -14.35
CA GLN A 349 2.89 12.58 -14.98
C GLN A 349 3.31 11.15 -14.60
N SER A 350 3.19 10.79 -13.31
CA SER A 350 3.46 9.43 -12.85
C SER A 350 2.60 8.40 -13.59
N TYR A 351 1.29 8.66 -13.71
CA TYR A 351 0.38 7.78 -14.46
C TYR A 351 0.80 7.66 -15.93
N ARG A 352 1.09 8.79 -16.61
CA ARG A 352 1.53 8.78 -18.02
C ARG A 352 2.83 8.00 -18.21
N ASN A 353 3.79 8.14 -17.30
CA ASN A 353 5.07 7.44 -17.38
C ASN A 353 4.86 5.92 -17.21
N PHE A 354 4.05 5.52 -16.23
CA PHE A 354 3.67 4.12 -16.04
C PHE A 354 2.98 3.56 -17.29
N SER A 355 1.92 4.22 -17.77
CA SER A 355 1.18 3.74 -18.94
C SER A 355 2.07 3.63 -20.18
N LYS A 356 2.92 4.62 -20.43
CA LYS A 356 3.84 4.60 -21.59
C LYS A 356 4.81 3.42 -21.57
N LYS A 357 5.23 2.96 -20.39
CA LYS A 357 6.22 1.90 -20.22
C LYS A 357 5.61 0.52 -20.12
N TYR A 358 4.49 0.39 -19.41
CA TYR A 358 3.92 -0.89 -19.02
C TYR A 358 2.63 -1.24 -19.74
N ILE A 359 1.96 -0.31 -20.41
CA ILE A 359 0.69 -0.60 -21.10
C ILE A 359 0.97 -0.61 -22.59
N LEU A 360 0.97 -1.83 -23.16
CA LEU A 360 1.35 -2.13 -24.54
C LEU A 360 0.18 -2.06 -25.52
#